data_AF-A0A8X7WBG2-F1
#
_entry.id   AF-A0A8X7WBG2-F1
#
_cell.length_a   1.000
_cell.length_b   1.000
_cell.length_c   1.000
_cell.angle_alpha   90.00
_cell.angle_beta   90.00
_cell.angle_gamma   90.00
#
_symmetry.space_group_name_H-M   'P 1'
#
loop_
_entity.id
_entity.type
_entity.pdbx_description
1 polymer ?
#
loop_
_entity_poly.entity_id
_entity_poly.type
_entity_poly.pdbx_seq_one_letter_code
_entity_poly.pdbx_strand_id
1 'polypeptide(L)' 'MIFCPPLLLKKNSHENVVKLVNVHNNFADMSLCHAFDYAEYDLNEIIRHTPQRQSQPFVKPVHS' A
#
# COMPACT_ATOMS: atom_id res chain seq x y z
N MET A 1 7.27 28.20 -2.04
CA MET A 1 6.30 27.68 -1.06
C MET A 1 5.97 26.25 -1.44
N ILE A 2 6.65 25.27 -0.86
CA ILE A 2 6.21 23.87 -0.89
C ILE A 2 5.22 23.75 0.27
N PHE A 3 3.98 24.15 0.03
CA PHE A 3 2.89 23.92 0.98
C PHE A 3 1.92 22.94 0.32
N CYS A 4 1.67 21.81 1.01
CA CYS A 4 0.59 20.84 0.77
C CYS A 4 0.88 19.44 0.15
N PRO A 5 2.01 18.76 0.42
CA PRO A 5 2.00 17.28 0.41
C PRO A 5 1.59 16.62 1.74
N PRO A 6 2.08 17.04 2.94
CA PRO A 6 1.84 16.30 4.17
C PRO A 6 0.43 16.52 4.77
N LEU A 7 -0.31 17.55 4.33
CA LEU A 7 -1.66 17.84 4.85
C LEU A 7 -2.71 16.81 4.42
N LEU A 8 -2.59 16.21 3.23
CA LEU A 8 -3.58 15.24 2.74
C LEU A 8 -3.53 13.93 3.53
N LEU A 9 -2.33 13.47 3.87
CA LEU A 9 -2.14 12.27 4.68
C LEU A 9 -2.43 12.53 6.17
N LYS A 10 -2.19 13.76 6.65
CA LYS A 10 -2.53 14.14 8.03
C LYS A 10 -4.04 14.30 8.25
N LYS A 11 -4.82 14.58 7.20
CA LYS A 11 -6.28 14.81 7.27
C LYS A 11 -7.11 13.55 7.04
N ASN A 12 -6.57 12.55 6.35
CA ASN A 12 -7.28 11.29 6.08
C ASN A 12 -6.92 10.22 7.11
N SER A 13 -7.85 9.89 8.00
CA SER A 13 -7.74 8.80 8.98
C SER A 13 -8.73 7.68 8.65
N HIS A 14 -8.59 7.07 7.47
CA HIS A 14 -9.38 5.90 7.09
C HIS A 14 -8.65 4.62 7.49
N GLU A 15 -9.38 3.57 7.89
CA GLU A 15 -8.79 2.30 8.32
C GLU A 15 -7.93 1.61 7.25
N ASN A 16 -8.33 1.76 5.97
CA ASN A 16 -7.63 1.16 4.82
C ASN A 16 -6.60 2.10 4.16
N VAL A 17 -6.25 3.22 4.81
CA VAL A 17 -5.25 4.17 4.30
C VAL A 17 -4.09 4.23 5.28
N VAL A 18 -2.87 4.06 4.78
CA VAL A 18 -1.65 4.13 5.59
C VAL A 18 -1.57 5.50 6.29
N LYS A 19 -1.42 5.46 7.61
CA LYS A 19 -1.39 6.67 8.44
C LYS A 19 0.01 7.25 8.44
N LEU A 20 0.09 8.56 8.20
CA LEU A 20 1.33 9.31 8.37
C LEU A 20 1.53 9.59 9.87
N VAL A 21 2.51 8.91 10.47
CA VAL A 21 2.80 8.96 11.90
C VAL A 21 3.66 10.16 12.25
N ASN A 22 4.67 10.46 11.43
CA ASN A 22 5.56 11.59 11.67
C ASN A 22 6.14 12.16 10.37
N VAL A 23 6.56 13.42 10.42
CA VAL A 23 7.28 14.10 9.35
C VAL A 23 8.52 14.74 9.95
N HIS A 24 9.69 14.36 9.46
CA HIS A 24 10.95 14.97 9.86
C HIS A 24 11.49 15.83 8.71
N ASN A 25 11.70 17.11 8.99
CA ASN A 25 12.25 18.05 8.01
C ASN A 25 13.73 18.26 8.34
N ASN A 26 14.62 17.77 7.49
CA ASN A 26 16.04 18.00 7.64
C ASN A 26 16.41 19.25 6.82
N PHE A 27 16.70 20.33 7.55
CA PHE A 27 17.02 21.62 6.93
C PHE A 27 18.45 21.69 6.40
N ALA A 28 19.34 20.80 6.86
CA ALA A 28 20.74 20.80 6.45
C ALA A 28 20.93 20.26 5.03
N ASP A 29 20.08 19.32 4.61
CA ASP A 29 20.09 18.68 3.28
C ASP A 29 18.85 19.02 2.44
N MET A 30 17.93 19.83 2.99
CA MET A 30 16.64 20.17 2.39
C MET A 30 15.79 18.93 2.06
N SER A 31 15.86 17.88 2.90
CA SER A 31 15.11 16.64 2.72
C SER A 31 13.92 16.51 3.69
N LEU A 32 12.95 15.68 3.29
CA LEU A 32 11.73 15.44 4.06
C LEU A 32 11.53 13.93 4.23
N CYS A 33 11.57 13.45 5.47
CA CYS A 33 11.30 12.05 5.80
C CYS A 33 9.86 11.90 6.28
N HIS A 34 9.14 10.94 5.70
CA HIS A 34 7.79 10.58 6.09
C HIS A 34 7.80 9.22 6.80
N ALA A 35 7.33 9.18 8.04
CA ALA A 35 7.18 7.94 8.79
C ALA A 35 5.72 7.46 8.70
N PHE A 36 5.53 6.24 8.21
CA PHE A 36 4.25 5.54 8.12
C PHE A 36 4.25 4.30 9.00
N ASP A 37 3.07 3.78 9.32
CA ASP A 37 2.94 2.43 9.87
C ASP A 37 3.52 1.41 8.88
N TYR A 38 4.28 0.45 9.41
CA TYR A 38 4.87 -0.63 8.60
C TYR A 38 3.78 -1.62 8.17
N ALA A 39 3.73 -1.92 6.88
CA ALA A 39 2.97 -3.04 6.33
C ALA A 39 3.95 -4.12 5.90
N GLU A 40 3.76 -5.34 6.39
CA GLU A 40 4.64 -6.49 6.09
C GLU A 40 4.58 -6.88 4.61
N TYR A 41 3.43 -6.68 3.96
CA TYR A 41 3.20 -7.11 2.58
C TYR A 41 2.47 -6.04 1.77
N ASP A 42 2.82 -5.97 0.48
CA ASP A 42 1.98 -5.34 -0.54
C ASP A 42 1.30 -6.39 -1.43
N LEU A 43 0.28 -5.96 -2.18
CA LEU A 43 -0.47 -6.87 -3.06
C LEU A 43 0.40 -7.51 -4.14
N ASN A 44 1.45 -6.83 -4.63
CA ASN A 44 2.34 -7.42 -5.63
C ASN A 44 3.16 -8.56 -5.02
N GLU A 45 3.63 -8.40 -3.78
CA GLU A 45 4.31 -9.47 -3.07
C GLU A 45 3.38 -10.67 -2.83
N ILE A 46 2.16 -10.42 -2.35
CA ILE A 46 1.17 -11.48 -2.14
C ILE A 46 0.87 -12.22 -3.45
N ILE A 47 0.65 -11.50 -4.55
CA ILE A 47 0.36 -12.11 -5.86
C ILE A 47 1.54 -12.94 -6.36
N ARG A 48 2.78 -12.44 -6.22
CA ARG A 48 4.00 -13.15 -6.64
C ARG A 48 4.22 -14.45 -5.87
N HIS A 49 3.88 -14.47 -4.59
CA HIS A 49 4.10 -15.63 -3.72
C HIS A 49 2.88 -16.56 -3.62
N THR A 50 1.75 -16.18 -4.21
CA THR A 50 0.59 -17.07 -4.31
C THR A 50 0.91 -18.17 -5.33
N PRO A 51 0.98 -19.46 -4.92
CA PRO A 51 1.12 -20.54 -5.88
C PRO A 51 -0.07 -20.47 -6.81
N GLN A 52 0.18 -20.45 -8.13
CA GLN A 52 -0.89 -20.47 -9.11
C GLN A 52 -1.71 -21.74 -8.88
N ARG A 53 -2.84 -21.61 -8.18
CA ARG A 53 -3.92 -22.59 -8.25
C ARG A 53 -4.28 -22.60 -9.72
N GLN A 54 -3.88 -23.65 -10.41
CA GLN A 54 -4.30 -23.92 -11.78
C GLN A 54 -5.77 -23.54 -11.86
N SER A 55 -6.09 -22.61 -12.75
CA SER A 55 -7.44 -22.40 -13.23
C SER A 55 -7.89 -23.75 -13.80
N GLN A 56 -8.40 -24.63 -12.95
CA GLN A 56 -9.13 -25.79 -13.41
C GLN A 56 -10.27 -25.20 -14.25
N PRO A 57 -10.32 -25.46 -15.56
CA PRO A 57 -11.49 -25.08 -16.30
C PRO A 57 -12.63 -25.83 -15.63
N PHE A 58 -13.59 -25.07 -15.08
CA PHE A 58 -14.81 -25.63 -14.55
C PHE A 58 -15.63 -26.14 -15.74
N VAL A 59 -15.22 -27.27 -16.30
CA VAL A 59 -15.98 -27.99 -17.31
C VAL A 59 -17.06 -28.73 -16.54
N LYS A 60 -18.25 -28.14 -16.47
CA LYS A 60 -19.43 -28.90 -16.06
C LYS A 60 -19.59 -30.04 -17.08
N PRO A 61 -19.64 -31.31 -16.67
CA PRO A 61 -19.96 -32.38 -17.60
C PRO A 61 -21.37 -32.12 -18.15
N VAL A 62 -21.47 -31.98 -19.46
CA VAL A 62 -22.75 -32.06 -20.15
C VAL A 62 -23.14 -33.53 -20.10
N HIS A 63 -24.15 -33.84 -19.27
CA HIS A 63 -24.78 -35.15 -19.30
C HIS A 63 -25.52 -35.30 -20.63
N SER A 64 -25.10 -36.27 -21.43
CA SER A 64 -25.81 -36.80 -22.60
C SER A 64 -26.54 -38.07 -22.22
#